data_AF-A0ABD0KDB2-F1
#
_entry.id   AF-A0ABD0KDB2-F1
#
_cell.length_a   1.000
_cell.length_b   1.000
_cell.length_c   1.000
_cell.angle_alpha   90.00
_cell.angle_beta   90.00
_cell.angle_gamma   90.00
#
_symmetry.space_group_name_H-M   'P 1'
#
loop_
_entity.id
_entity.type
_entity.pdbx_description
1 polymer ?
#
loop_
_entity_poly.entity_id
_entity_poly.type
_entity_poly.pdbx_seq_one_letter_code
_entity_poly.pdbx_strand_id
1 'polypeptide(L)'
;MASIKLVYFDIRGRAEFIRLVLEAAGQEYEDERVQFADWPTVKPSLYGKTNLDGLRIDEVHGLWEDQMQNIAEFLRKALEEDLPKYFGFYEKMLKDNGGSGYLVGNSVSLGDFYLYDMQDNLLQLKKDALKDYPLMQKLRQNVESQPLVKAYLARRKETIF
;
A
#
# COMPACT_ATOMS: atom_id res chain seq x y z
N MET A 1 -7.04 9.27 28.82
CA MET A 1 -6.17 8.67 27.77
C MET A 1 -5.86 9.76 26.77
N ALA A 2 -4.63 9.83 26.24
CA ALA A 2 -4.29 10.82 25.22
C ALA A 2 -5.09 10.51 23.94
N SER A 3 -5.78 11.50 23.37
CA SER A 3 -6.47 11.32 22.10
C SER A 3 -5.44 11.25 20.97
N ILE A 4 -5.51 10.20 20.16
CA ILE A 4 -4.62 10.02 19.01
C ILE A 4 -5.13 10.92 17.89
N LYS A 5 -4.25 11.73 17.31
CA LYS A 5 -4.53 12.54 16.12
C LYS A 5 -3.57 12.15 15.02
N LEU A 6 -4.10 11.69 13.89
CA LEU A 6 -3.37 11.32 12.70
C LEU A 6 -3.56 12.43 11.66
N VAL A 7 -2.49 13.18 11.38
CA VAL A 7 -2.49 14.21 10.34
C VAL A 7 -1.75 13.68 9.11
N TYR A 8 -2.43 13.60 7.98
CA TYR A 8 -1.80 13.19 6.72
C TYR A 8 -2.49 13.82 5.51
N PHE A 9 -1.89 13.67 4.32
CA PHE A 9 -2.55 14.08 3.09
C PHE A 9 -3.85 13.29 2.84
N ASP A 10 -4.79 13.85 2.07
CA ASP A 10 -6.03 13.16 1.64
C ASP A 10 -5.77 12.07 0.57
N ILE A 11 -4.87 11.16 0.90
CA ILE A 11 -4.51 9.95 0.18
C ILE A 11 -4.31 8.81 1.21
N ARG A 12 -4.21 7.58 0.73
CA ARG A 12 -3.81 6.44 1.57
C ARG A 12 -2.37 6.64 2.05
N GLY A 13 -1.42 6.55 1.10
CA GLY A 13 0.01 6.75 1.34
C GLY A 13 0.51 6.01 2.58
N ARG A 14 1.38 6.65 3.37
CA ARG A 14 1.97 6.04 4.58
C ARG A 14 0.99 5.94 5.75
N ALA A 15 -0.05 6.77 5.77
CA ALA A 15 -1.01 6.79 6.86
C ALA A 15 -2.00 5.61 6.81
N GLU A 16 -2.19 4.99 5.65
CA GLU A 16 -3.18 3.92 5.49
C GLU A 16 -2.93 2.73 6.41
N PHE A 17 -1.67 2.31 6.53
CA PHE A 17 -1.30 1.25 7.47
C PHE A 17 -1.71 1.60 8.91
N ILE A 18 -1.49 2.85 9.32
CA ILE A 18 -1.81 3.33 10.67
C ILE A 18 -3.33 3.33 10.88
N ARG A 19 -4.11 3.78 9.88
CA ARG A 19 -5.58 3.75 9.92
C ARG A 19 -6.10 2.32 10.08
N LEU A 20 -5.60 1.38 9.27
CA LEU A 20 -5.99 -0.03 9.34
C LEU A 20 -5.74 -0.63 10.72
N VAL A 21 -4.62 -0.29 11.38
CA VAL A 21 -4.28 -0.77 12.73
C VAL A 21 -5.20 -0.17 13.79
N LEU A 22 -5.46 1.14 13.74
CA LEU A 22 -6.33 1.82 14.69
C LEU A 22 -7.77 1.32 14.61
N GLU A 23 -8.29 1.14 13.38
CA GLU A 23 -9.61 0.57 13.12
C GLU A 23 -9.72 -0.88 13.61
N ALA A 24 -8.71 -1.73 13.31
CA ALA A 24 -8.70 -3.12 13.76
C ALA A 24 -8.64 -3.24 15.30
N ALA A 25 -8.03 -2.28 15.98
CA ALA A 25 -7.95 -2.22 17.43
C ALA A 25 -9.21 -1.60 18.10
N GLY A 26 -10.14 -1.03 17.32
CA GLY A 26 -11.26 -0.26 17.86
C GLY A 26 -10.81 1.00 18.61
N GLN A 27 -9.63 1.52 18.30
CA GLN A 27 -9.05 2.68 18.95
C GLN A 27 -9.58 3.96 18.30
N GLU A 28 -10.29 4.79 19.04
CA GLU A 28 -10.72 6.10 18.55
C GLU A 28 -9.53 7.02 18.28
N TYR A 29 -9.59 7.74 17.16
CA TYR A 29 -8.59 8.71 16.73
C TYR A 29 -9.22 9.79 15.83
N GLU A 30 -8.57 10.94 15.75
CA GLU A 30 -8.91 12.02 14.81
C GLU A 30 -8.08 11.86 13.52
N ASP A 31 -8.72 11.58 12.38
CA ASP A 31 -8.07 11.53 11.05
C ASP A 31 -8.16 12.91 10.39
N GLU A 32 -7.18 13.77 10.64
CA GLU A 32 -7.09 15.08 9.98
C GLU A 32 -6.43 14.93 8.60
N ARG A 33 -7.21 15.22 7.56
CA ARG A 33 -6.76 15.10 6.17
C ARG A 33 -6.49 16.46 5.56
N VAL A 34 -5.23 16.70 5.19
CA VAL A 34 -4.77 17.96 4.60
C VAL A 34 -4.75 17.81 3.07
N GLN A 35 -5.35 18.76 2.36
CA GLN A 35 -5.21 18.81 0.90
C GLN A 35 -3.80 19.28 0.54
N PHE A 36 -3.23 18.77 -0.56
CA PHE A 36 -1.91 19.23 -1.02
C PHE A 36 -1.85 20.75 -1.24
N ALA A 37 -2.95 21.35 -1.68
CA ALA A 37 -3.07 22.80 -1.90
C ALA A 37 -2.99 23.61 -0.58
N ASP A 38 -3.44 23.04 0.54
CA ASP A 38 -3.47 23.70 1.85
C ASP A 38 -2.16 23.51 2.62
N TRP A 39 -1.26 22.66 2.11
CA TRP A 39 0.02 22.36 2.73
C TRP A 39 0.88 23.60 3.06
N PRO A 40 0.98 24.63 2.19
CA PRO A 40 1.74 25.84 2.52
C PRO A 40 1.23 26.58 3.76
N THR A 41 -0.06 26.43 4.11
CA THR A 41 -0.67 27.05 5.30
C THR A 41 -0.44 26.23 6.56
N VAL A 42 -0.43 24.89 6.44
CA VAL A 42 -0.23 23.97 7.57
C VAL A 42 1.26 23.82 7.93
N LYS A 43 2.14 23.73 6.92
CA LYS A 43 3.59 23.48 7.08
C LYS A 43 4.29 24.40 8.09
N PRO A 44 4.03 25.72 8.15
CA PRO A 44 4.69 26.61 9.13
C PRO A 44 4.43 26.22 10.58
N SER A 45 3.25 25.67 10.91
CA SER A 45 2.93 25.20 12.26
C SER A 45 3.73 23.97 12.70
N LEU A 46 4.42 23.32 11.74
CA LEU A 46 5.19 22.09 11.92
C LEU A 46 6.71 22.32 11.77
N TYR A 47 7.17 23.58 11.62
CA TYR A 47 8.58 23.93 11.32
C TYR A 47 9.43 24.34 12.53
N GLY A 48 9.01 23.98 13.74
CA GLY A 48 9.71 24.36 14.97
C GLY A 48 9.54 25.82 15.36
N LYS A 49 10.33 26.30 16.33
CA LYS A 49 10.17 27.64 16.93
C LYS A 49 11.24 28.64 16.47
N THR A 50 12.36 28.14 15.93
CA THR A 50 13.51 28.95 15.52
C THR A 50 13.92 28.64 14.09
N ASN A 51 14.67 29.55 13.47
CA ASN A 51 15.27 29.31 12.15
C ASN A 51 16.18 28.08 12.14
N LEU A 52 16.83 27.76 13.26
CA LEU A 52 17.67 26.57 13.38
C LEU A 52 16.82 25.28 13.41
N ASP A 53 15.66 25.29 14.07
CA ASP A 53 14.72 24.16 14.03
C ASP A 53 14.24 23.92 12.61
N GLY A 54 13.87 25.00 11.89
CA GLY A 54 13.48 24.93 10.50
C GLY A 54 14.57 24.34 9.61
N LEU A 55 15.82 24.80 9.76
CA LEU A 55 16.97 24.26 9.03
C LEU A 55 17.20 22.76 9.31
N ARG A 56 17.04 22.32 10.57
CA ARG A 56 17.18 20.89 10.92
C ARG A 56 16.04 20.05 10.34
N ILE A 57 14.83 20.60 10.26
CA ILE A 57 13.70 19.94 9.60
C ILE A 57 13.92 19.87 8.09
N ASP A 58 14.46 20.92 7.46
CA ASP A 58 14.90 20.91 6.05
C ASP A 58 15.97 19.84 5.80
N GLU A 59 16.95 19.70 6.68
CA GLU A 59 17.99 18.67 6.60
C GLU A 59 17.38 17.25 6.65
N VAL A 60 16.45 17.00 7.58
CA VAL A 60 15.72 15.73 7.64
C VAL A 60 14.88 15.49 6.38
N HIS A 61 14.25 16.54 5.84
CA HIS A 61 13.50 16.44 4.59
C HIS A 61 14.42 16.09 3.41
N GLY A 62 15.58 16.74 3.29
CA GLY A 62 16.57 16.43 2.25
C GLY A 62 17.09 15.00 2.35
N LEU A 63 17.42 14.53 3.57
CA LEU A 63 17.80 13.13 3.80
C LEU A 63 16.68 12.16 3.44
N TRP A 64 15.42 12.53 3.70
CA TRP A 64 14.26 11.74 3.29
C TRP A 64 14.09 11.73 1.78
N GLU A 65 14.28 12.85 1.08
CA GLU A 65 14.25 12.91 -0.39
C GLU A 65 15.33 12.02 -1.01
N ASP A 66 16.56 12.09 -0.51
CA ASP A 66 17.67 11.23 -0.95
C ASP A 66 17.34 9.74 -0.70
N GLN A 67 16.80 9.42 0.48
CA GLN A 67 16.33 8.08 0.80
C GLN A 67 15.22 7.62 -0.15
N MET A 68 14.25 8.49 -0.45
CA MET A 68 13.12 8.18 -1.33
C MET A 68 13.53 8.01 -2.77
N GLN A 69 14.51 8.78 -3.27
CA GLN A 69 15.09 8.57 -4.60
C GLN A 69 15.80 7.21 -4.70
N ASN A 70 16.55 6.83 -3.67
CA ASN A 70 17.17 5.51 -3.61
C ASN A 70 16.13 4.38 -3.54
N ILE A 71 15.04 4.57 -2.78
CA ILE A 71 13.91 3.64 -2.75
C ILE A 71 13.22 3.59 -4.11
N ALA A 72 13.03 4.71 -4.80
CA ALA A 72 12.39 4.75 -6.11
C ALA A 72 13.23 4.00 -7.17
N GLU A 73 14.55 4.18 -7.17
CA GLU A 73 15.45 3.45 -8.04
C GLU A 73 15.52 1.96 -7.67
N PHE A 74 15.47 1.64 -6.38
CA PHE A 74 15.33 0.25 -5.91
C PHE A 74 14.00 -0.37 -6.36
N LEU A 75 12.88 0.35 -6.21
CA LEU A 75 11.56 -0.09 -6.66
C LEU A 75 11.54 -0.27 -8.17
N ARG A 76 12.20 0.60 -8.94
CA ARG A 76 12.35 0.46 -10.38
C ARG A 76 13.07 -0.85 -10.73
N LYS A 77 14.23 -1.11 -10.12
CA LYS A 77 14.96 -2.38 -10.30
C LYS A 77 14.15 -3.59 -9.84
N ALA A 78 13.48 -3.48 -8.70
CA ALA A 78 12.65 -4.56 -8.17
C ALA A 78 11.45 -4.86 -9.09
N LEU A 79 10.82 -3.85 -9.68
CA LEU A 79 9.72 -4.01 -10.64
C LEU A 79 10.19 -4.59 -11.97
N GLU A 80 11.37 -4.21 -12.45
CA GLU A 80 11.90 -4.65 -13.76
C GLU A 80 12.56 -6.04 -13.69
N GLU A 81 13.32 -6.34 -12.64
CA GLU A 81 14.18 -7.52 -12.55
C GLU A 81 13.64 -8.59 -11.60
N ASP A 82 13.21 -8.19 -10.40
CA ASP A 82 12.82 -9.13 -9.34
C ASP A 82 11.36 -9.58 -9.45
N LEU A 83 10.47 -8.68 -9.86
CA LEU A 83 9.03 -8.94 -9.92
C LEU A 83 8.69 -10.13 -10.84
N PRO A 84 9.26 -10.28 -12.06
CA PRO A 84 9.03 -11.47 -12.89
C PRO A 84 9.48 -12.76 -12.20
N LYS A 85 10.58 -12.72 -11.46
CA LYS A 85 11.11 -13.87 -10.71
C LYS A 85 10.17 -14.27 -9.57
N TYR A 86 9.71 -13.32 -8.76
CA TYR A 86 8.75 -13.58 -7.69
C TYR A 86 7.39 -14.05 -8.22
N PHE A 87 6.95 -13.51 -9.36
CA PHE A 87 5.72 -13.98 -10.01
C PHE A 87 5.87 -15.43 -10.48
N GLY A 88 7.04 -15.79 -11.01
CA GLY A 88 7.38 -17.18 -11.29
C GLY A 88 7.30 -18.09 -10.05
N PHE A 89 7.74 -17.60 -8.87
CA PHE A 89 7.61 -18.36 -7.62
C PHE A 89 6.16 -18.52 -7.18
N TYR A 90 5.35 -17.46 -7.21
CA TYR A 90 3.92 -17.54 -6.85
C TYR A 90 3.14 -18.45 -7.81
N GLU A 91 3.35 -18.29 -9.13
CA GLU A 91 2.71 -19.15 -10.14
C GLU A 91 3.11 -20.63 -9.93
N LYS A 92 4.38 -20.89 -9.59
CA LYS A 92 4.84 -22.23 -9.22
C LYS A 92 4.17 -22.73 -7.95
N MET A 93 4.06 -21.93 -6.89
CA MET A 93 3.38 -22.32 -5.65
C MET A 93 1.92 -22.68 -5.91
N LEU A 94 1.22 -21.88 -6.72
CA LEU A 94 -0.17 -22.14 -7.11
C LEU A 94 -0.29 -23.43 -7.94
N LYS A 95 0.67 -23.69 -8.82
CA LYS A 95 0.73 -24.92 -9.61
C LYS A 95 1.00 -26.14 -8.74
N ASP A 96 1.94 -26.04 -7.81
CA ASP A 96 2.28 -27.09 -6.85
C ASP A 96 1.11 -27.41 -5.91
N ASN A 97 0.28 -26.41 -5.58
CA ASN A 97 -1.00 -26.58 -4.89
C ASN A 97 -2.14 -27.02 -5.83
N GLY A 98 -1.82 -27.74 -6.91
CA GLY A 98 -2.79 -28.35 -7.83
C GLY A 98 -3.54 -27.37 -8.75
N GLY A 99 -3.12 -26.12 -8.86
CA GLY A 99 -3.80 -25.12 -9.68
C GLY A 99 -5.19 -24.75 -9.16
N SER A 100 -5.43 -24.95 -7.86
CA SER A 100 -6.71 -24.66 -7.19
C SER A 100 -7.08 -23.17 -7.27
N GLY A 101 -6.08 -22.29 -7.44
CA GLY A 101 -6.24 -20.84 -7.33
C GLY A 101 -6.13 -20.34 -5.89
N TYR A 102 -5.54 -21.14 -5.00
CA TYR A 102 -5.16 -20.76 -3.64
C TYR A 102 -3.68 -21.07 -3.46
N LEU A 103 -2.95 -20.24 -2.75
CA LEU A 103 -1.52 -20.49 -2.46
C LEU A 103 -1.32 -21.73 -1.59
N VAL A 104 -2.22 -21.98 -0.64
CA VAL A 104 -2.16 -23.12 0.27
C VAL A 104 -3.56 -23.69 0.49
N GLY A 105 -3.69 -25.01 0.39
CA GLY A 105 -4.96 -25.70 0.68
C GLY A 105 -6.03 -25.42 -0.38
N ASN A 106 -7.28 -25.26 0.04
CA ASN A 106 -8.45 -25.20 -0.85
C ASN A 106 -9.41 -24.03 -0.54
N SER A 107 -8.97 -23.04 0.23
CA SER A 107 -9.74 -21.85 0.60
C SER A 107 -8.82 -20.63 0.71
N VAL A 108 -9.40 -19.44 0.66
CA VAL A 108 -8.67 -18.17 0.83
C VAL A 108 -7.94 -18.16 2.17
N SER A 109 -6.68 -17.71 2.15
CA SER A 109 -5.79 -17.56 3.29
C SER A 109 -5.15 -16.17 3.32
N LEU A 110 -4.40 -15.86 4.38
CA LEU A 110 -3.62 -14.62 4.49
C LEU A 110 -2.63 -14.46 3.33
N GLY A 111 -2.06 -15.56 2.83
CA GLY A 111 -1.14 -15.52 1.70
C GLY A 111 -1.81 -14.97 0.43
N ASP A 112 -3.06 -15.38 0.19
CA ASP A 112 -3.81 -14.93 -0.99
C ASP A 112 -4.14 -13.44 -0.89
N PHE A 113 -4.41 -12.92 0.31
CA PHE A 113 -4.64 -11.48 0.51
C PHE A 113 -3.38 -10.63 0.32
N TYR A 114 -2.22 -11.07 0.81
CA TYR A 114 -0.95 -10.38 0.56
C TYR A 114 -0.64 -10.30 -0.93
N LEU A 115 -0.83 -11.41 -1.64
CA LEU A 115 -0.60 -11.45 -3.08
C LEU A 115 -1.62 -10.57 -3.82
N TYR A 116 -2.89 -10.59 -3.40
CA TYR A 116 -3.95 -9.76 -3.96
C TYR A 116 -3.68 -8.24 -3.85
N ASP A 117 -3.27 -7.75 -2.67
CA ASP A 117 -2.98 -6.32 -2.46
C ASP A 117 -1.78 -5.86 -3.29
N MET A 118 -0.73 -6.69 -3.36
CA MET A 118 0.41 -6.41 -4.22
C MET A 118 0.01 -6.37 -5.71
N GLN A 119 -0.84 -7.30 -6.15
CA GLN A 119 -1.41 -7.28 -7.50
C GLN A 119 -2.24 -6.02 -7.75
N ASP A 120 -3.01 -5.54 -6.76
CA ASP A 120 -3.85 -4.34 -6.89
C ASP A 120 -3.00 -3.09 -7.16
N ASN A 121 -1.94 -2.89 -6.37
CA ASN A 121 -0.99 -1.79 -6.58
C ASN A 121 -0.27 -1.92 -7.93
N LEU A 122 0.13 -3.13 -8.31
CA LEU A 122 0.83 -3.34 -9.58
C LEU A 122 -0.08 -3.12 -10.79
N LEU A 123 -1.33 -3.56 -10.76
CA LEU A 123 -2.28 -3.38 -11.88
C LEU A 123 -2.64 -1.91 -12.11
N GLN A 124 -2.55 -1.07 -11.08
CA GLN A 124 -2.66 0.38 -11.23
C GLN A 124 -1.47 0.97 -12.01
N LEU A 125 -0.27 0.41 -11.85
CA LEU A 125 0.94 0.84 -12.56
C LEU A 125 1.06 0.22 -13.97
N LYS A 126 0.69 -1.06 -14.10
CA LYS A 126 0.81 -1.84 -15.33
C LYS A 126 -0.39 -2.79 -15.44
N LYS A 127 -1.39 -2.37 -16.21
CA LYS A 127 -2.67 -3.09 -16.37
C LYS A 127 -2.53 -4.52 -16.90
N ASP A 128 -1.48 -4.81 -17.67
CA ASP A 128 -1.23 -6.12 -18.27
C ASP A 128 -0.25 -6.98 -17.45
N ALA A 129 0.10 -6.58 -16.22
CA ALA A 129 1.12 -7.22 -15.41
C ALA A 129 0.85 -8.71 -15.11
N LEU A 130 -0.40 -9.14 -15.11
CA LEU A 130 -0.78 -10.52 -14.81
C LEU A 130 -1.10 -11.38 -16.04
N LYS A 131 -1.00 -10.84 -17.26
CA LYS A 131 -1.47 -11.52 -18.48
C LYS A 131 -0.87 -12.92 -18.68
N ASP A 132 0.39 -13.09 -18.29
CA ASP A 132 1.16 -14.33 -18.47
C ASP A 132 1.08 -15.27 -17.25
N TYR A 133 0.30 -14.91 -16.23
CA TYR A 133 0.19 -15.62 -14.94
C TYR A 133 -1.26 -16.05 -14.64
N PRO A 134 -1.78 -17.07 -15.34
CA PRO A 134 -3.19 -17.46 -15.27
C PRO A 134 -3.62 -17.96 -13.88
N LEU A 135 -2.74 -18.61 -13.10
CA LEU A 135 -3.10 -19.05 -11.76
C LEU A 135 -3.17 -17.88 -10.78
N MET A 136 -2.28 -16.89 -10.90
CA MET A 136 -2.36 -15.64 -10.16
C MET A 136 -3.64 -14.86 -10.48
N GLN A 137 -4.08 -14.83 -11.74
CA GLN A 137 -5.37 -14.25 -12.13
C GLN A 137 -6.55 -15.00 -11.47
N LYS A 138 -6.50 -16.34 -11.46
CA LYS A 138 -7.51 -17.17 -10.81
C LYS A 138 -7.57 -16.93 -9.30
N LEU A 139 -6.42 -16.79 -8.63
CA LEU A 139 -6.35 -16.42 -7.21
C LEU A 139 -7.04 -15.08 -6.96
N ARG A 140 -6.78 -14.09 -7.82
CA ARG A 140 -7.42 -12.78 -7.72
C ARG A 140 -8.94 -12.89 -7.77
N GLN A 141 -9.46 -13.65 -8.74
CA GLN A 141 -10.90 -13.91 -8.89
C GLN A 141 -11.49 -14.60 -7.66
N ASN A 142 -10.79 -15.60 -7.11
CA ASN A 142 -11.21 -16.30 -5.90
C ASN A 142 -11.33 -15.36 -4.70
N VAL A 143 -10.37 -14.45 -4.52
CA VAL A 143 -10.40 -13.42 -3.46
C VAL A 143 -11.55 -12.44 -3.68
N GLU A 144 -11.73 -11.92 -4.90
CA GLU A 144 -12.79 -10.96 -5.24
C GLU A 144 -14.20 -11.55 -5.13
N SER A 145 -14.33 -12.86 -5.31
CA SER A 145 -15.61 -13.56 -5.16
C SER A 145 -16.09 -13.66 -3.70
N GLN A 146 -15.23 -13.40 -2.72
CA GLN A 146 -15.60 -13.48 -1.31
C GLN A 146 -16.63 -12.38 -0.96
N PRO A 147 -17.80 -12.70 -0.37
CA PRO A 147 -18.89 -11.74 -0.20
C PRO A 147 -18.50 -10.44 0.52
N LEU A 148 -17.73 -10.56 1.61
CA LEU A 148 -17.28 -9.41 2.41
C LEU A 148 -16.22 -8.57 1.67
N VAL A 149 -15.32 -9.22 0.93
CA VAL A 149 -14.32 -8.55 0.11
C VAL A 149 -15.01 -7.77 -1.00
N LYS A 150 -15.94 -8.41 -1.72
CA LYS A 150 -16.74 -7.78 -2.76
C LYS A 150 -17.51 -6.56 -2.26
N ALA A 151 -18.13 -6.65 -1.08
CA ALA A 151 -18.87 -5.54 -0.47
C ALA A 151 -17.95 -4.37 -0.10
N TYR A 152 -16.74 -4.64 0.40
CA TYR A 152 -15.76 -3.60 0.69
C TYR A 152 -15.25 -2.93 -0.58
N LEU A 153 -14.86 -3.72 -1.59
CA LEU A 153 -14.36 -3.20 -2.87
C LEU A 153 -15.38 -2.28 -3.56
N ALA A 154 -16.69 -2.55 -3.40
CA ALA A 154 -17.75 -1.70 -3.95
C ALA A 154 -17.89 -0.31 -3.29
N ARG A 155 -17.42 -0.14 -2.04
CA ARG A 155 -17.51 1.14 -1.29
C ARG A 155 -16.18 1.85 -1.08
N ARG A 156 -15.06 1.22 -1.44
CA ARG A 156 -13.72 1.80 -1.27
C ARG A 156 -13.54 2.97 -2.24
N LYS A 157 -13.03 4.11 -1.76
CA LYS A 157 -12.61 5.23 -2.64
C LYS A 157 -11.41 4.78 -3.48
N GLU A 158 -11.48 4.97 -4.79
CA GLU A 158 -10.35 4.72 -5.67
C GLU A 158 -9.29 5.82 -5.50
N THR A 159 -8.05 5.42 -5.24
CA THR A 159 -6.90 6.31 -5.19
C THR A 159 -5.69 5.64 -5.84
N ILE A 160 -4.86 6.45 -6.50
CA ILE A 160 -3.65 6.03 -7.23
C ILE A 160 -2.59 5.43 -6.28
N PHE A 161 -2.62 5.84 -5.00
CA PHE A 161 -1.76 5.36 -3.91
C PHE A 161 -2.55 5.21 -2.63
#